data_AF-C3YGC3-F1
#
_entry.id   AF-C3YGC3-F1
#
_cell.length_a   1.000
_cell.length_b   1.000
_cell.length_c   1.000
_cell.angle_alpha   90.00
_cell.angle_beta   90.00
_cell.angle_gamma   90.00
#
_symmetry.space_group_name_H-M   'P 1'
#
loop_
_entity.id
_entity.type
_entity.pdbx_description
1 polymer ?
#
loop_
_entity_poly.entity_id
_entity_poly.type
_entity_poly.pdbx_seq_one_letter_code
_entity_poly.pdbx_strand_id
1 'polypeptide(L)'
;MYHYVQPGKSPIARNTGGTAPPDEDDKNNSQLSRWWRKFQGDGEPVQLQANKSAAVTTPPVVVPTPPVVVQPTCKRIWQKGRSSWFDSRFDDNIRPVWSRANIELPADARKWWMSLQGHKDEDPAPLLNALFDMGAPDVDPWASRNLTGCLRCAVVGNSGNLRQANYGEEIDGYDLIFRMNDAPTKGWEKDVGHRTTHHFMYPESATDLPDDVSFVLLNFKPLDLKWMKTSLTDGSITRTWTRVKGRIKANKTKILVYNPAFFKYVNDKWTEHHGRYSSTGSLVILFAVHVCDEVDVYGYGADKLGNWNHYWTTHYSGAAHRSTGVHDSEFERVLLEKLQSEGIIKIHRGNAANK
;
A
#
# COMPACT_ATOMS: atom_id res chain seq x y z
N MET A 1 22.54 -2.58 8.28
CA MET A 1 23.95 -2.16 8.20
C MET A 1 24.71 -3.26 7.46
N TYR A 2 25.34 -2.95 6.33
CA TYR A 2 26.00 -3.95 5.48
C TYR A 2 27.46 -4.17 5.94
N HIS A 3 27.83 -5.41 6.23
CA HIS A 3 29.23 -5.78 6.48
C HIS A 3 29.86 -6.44 5.25
N TYR A 4 31.12 -6.07 5.05
CA TYR A 4 32.03 -6.57 4.03
C TYR A 4 32.24 -8.09 4.16
N VAL A 5 32.23 -8.84 3.05
CA VAL A 5 32.48 -10.29 3.07
C VAL A 5 33.95 -10.57 2.73
N GLN A 6 34.62 -11.31 3.60
CA GLN A 6 35.94 -11.91 3.37
C GLN A 6 35.83 -13.45 3.41
N PRO A 7 36.65 -14.19 2.63
CA PRO A 7 36.34 -15.59 2.31
C PRO A 7 36.98 -16.63 3.25
N GLY A 8 36.17 -17.60 3.68
CA GLY A 8 36.57 -19.01 3.81
C GLY A 8 37.28 -19.48 5.09
N LYS A 9 36.59 -20.34 5.85
CA LYS A 9 37.11 -21.63 6.37
C LYS A 9 35.98 -22.45 7.02
N SER A 10 36.00 -23.76 6.81
CA SER A 10 35.31 -24.78 7.63
C SER A 10 36.31 -25.26 8.70
N PRO A 11 35.91 -25.81 9.88
CA PRO A 11 35.26 -27.13 9.94
C PRO A 11 34.31 -27.47 11.13
N ILE A 12 33.41 -28.44 10.87
CA ILE A 12 32.99 -29.57 11.77
C ILE A 12 32.14 -29.33 13.05
N ALA A 13 31.02 -30.08 13.11
CA ALA A 13 30.21 -30.52 14.28
C ALA A 13 29.40 -29.44 15.06
N ARG A 14 28.35 -29.77 15.85
CA ARG A 14 27.86 -31.05 16.44
C ARG A 14 26.33 -31.29 16.25
N ASN A 15 25.89 -32.48 16.66
CA ASN A 15 24.51 -33.00 16.66
C ASN A 15 23.43 -32.06 17.24
N THR A 16 22.22 -32.20 16.70
CA THR A 16 20.94 -31.95 17.38
C THR A 16 20.52 -33.15 18.23
N GLY A 17 19.64 -32.95 19.21
CA GLY A 17 19.12 -34.02 20.06
C GLY A 17 18.20 -33.51 21.17
N GLY A 18 16.92 -33.30 20.85
CA GLY A 18 15.90 -32.89 21.81
C GLY A 18 14.53 -33.33 21.32
N THR A 19 13.89 -34.25 22.05
CA THR A 19 12.61 -34.87 21.71
C THR A 19 11.46 -34.26 22.52
N ALA A 20 10.31 -34.09 21.87
CA ALA A 20 8.98 -33.99 22.49
C ALA A 20 8.32 -35.40 22.47
N PRO A 21 7.02 -35.62 22.77
CA PRO A 21 5.93 -34.75 23.29
C PRO A 21 5.25 -35.47 24.52
N PRO A 22 3.91 -35.60 24.73
CA PRO A 22 2.70 -34.80 24.37
C PRO A 22 1.67 -34.59 25.53
N ASP A 23 0.48 -34.03 25.19
CA ASP A 23 -0.89 -34.23 25.78
C ASP A 23 -1.17 -33.86 27.27
N GLU A 24 -2.39 -33.66 27.79
CA GLU A 24 -3.84 -33.67 27.36
C GLU A 24 -4.60 -32.66 28.32
N ASP A 25 -5.89 -32.26 28.31
CA ASP A 25 -7.14 -32.40 27.52
C ASP A 25 -8.11 -31.21 27.92
N ASP A 26 -9.41 -31.30 27.60
CA ASP A 26 -10.60 -31.00 28.43
C ASP A 26 -11.59 -29.83 28.09
N LYS A 27 -12.40 -30.07 27.04
CA LYS A 27 -13.90 -30.12 26.98
C LYS A 27 -14.86 -28.95 27.38
N ASN A 28 -16.05 -29.07 26.77
CA ASN A 28 -17.38 -28.43 26.99
C ASN A 28 -17.60 -26.94 26.63
N ASN A 29 -18.67 -26.47 25.93
CA ASN A 29 -19.96 -26.97 25.37
C ASN A 29 -21.27 -26.51 26.09
N SER A 30 -21.98 -25.55 25.48
CA SER A 30 -23.47 -25.43 25.43
C SER A 30 -23.85 -24.35 24.39
N GLN A 31 -24.87 -24.41 23.52
CA GLN A 31 -26.22 -25.02 23.44
C GLN A 31 -27.43 -24.11 23.82
N LEU A 32 -27.75 -23.18 22.91
CA LEU A 32 -29.09 -22.95 22.29
C LEU A 32 -30.35 -22.46 23.08
N SER A 33 -31.33 -21.97 22.29
CA SER A 33 -32.73 -21.58 22.61
C SER A 33 -32.91 -20.14 23.19
N ARG A 34 -33.99 -19.34 22.97
CA ARG A 34 -35.36 -19.46 22.38
C ARG A 34 -35.70 -18.11 21.67
N TRP A 35 -36.38 -17.97 20.51
CA TRP A 35 -37.74 -18.36 20.03
C TRP A 35 -38.94 -17.52 20.57
N TRP A 36 -39.82 -17.02 19.65
CA TRP A 36 -41.24 -16.56 19.76
C TRP A 36 -41.68 -15.07 19.51
N ARG A 37 -42.05 -14.79 18.24
CA ARG A 37 -43.32 -14.20 17.69
C ARG A 37 -43.99 -12.88 18.19
N LYS A 38 -44.18 -11.97 17.21
CA LYS A 38 -45.46 -11.44 16.63
C LYS A 38 -46.48 -10.64 17.47
N PHE A 39 -46.80 -9.40 17.02
CA PHE A 39 -48.11 -8.70 16.98
C PHE A 39 -47.92 -7.50 15.99
N GLN A 40 -48.77 -7.08 15.03
CA GLN A 40 -50.22 -6.77 14.97
C GLN A 40 -50.67 -5.69 15.99
N GLY A 41 -51.26 -4.53 15.63
CA GLY A 41 -51.43 -3.90 14.31
C GLY A 41 -52.88 -3.49 14.05
N ASP A 42 -53.23 -2.25 14.40
CA ASP A 42 -54.60 -1.71 14.39
C ASP A 42 -54.65 -0.31 13.74
N GLY A 43 -55.82 0.08 13.22
CA GLY A 43 -56.08 1.42 12.67
C GLY A 43 -57.55 1.61 12.28
N GLU A 44 -58.09 2.81 12.52
CA GLU A 44 -59.49 3.23 12.37
C GLU A 44 -59.53 4.78 12.16
N PRO A 45 -60.61 5.42 11.67
CA PRO A 45 -61.41 5.02 10.50
C PRO A 45 -61.94 6.19 9.61
N VAL A 46 -62.43 5.82 8.41
CA VAL A 46 -63.63 6.35 7.70
C VAL A 46 -63.89 7.87 7.61
N GLN A 47 -63.92 8.41 6.38
CA GLN A 47 -65.19 8.85 5.75
C GLN A 47 -65.12 8.95 4.22
N LEU A 48 -66.25 8.74 3.55
CA LEU A 48 -66.45 8.79 2.10
C LEU A 48 -67.50 9.85 1.75
N GLN A 49 -67.18 10.75 0.83
CA GLN A 49 -68.19 11.52 0.09
C GLN A 49 -67.80 11.65 -1.39
N ALA A 50 -68.82 11.51 -2.24
CA ALA A 50 -68.82 11.85 -3.66
C ALA A 50 -70.18 12.54 -3.94
N ASN A 51 -70.38 13.33 -5.00
CA ASN A 51 -69.52 13.61 -6.14
C ASN A 51 -69.95 14.97 -6.76
N LYS A 52 -69.04 15.90 -7.07
CA LYS A 52 -69.29 17.03 -7.98
C LYS A 52 -68.03 17.44 -8.72
N SER A 53 -68.12 17.54 -10.04
CA SER A 53 -66.99 17.79 -10.94
C SER A 53 -66.53 19.25 -10.95
N ALA A 54 -65.23 19.46 -10.93
CA ALA A 54 -64.56 20.71 -11.26
C ALA A 54 -63.34 20.42 -12.17
N ALA A 55 -62.77 21.44 -12.81
CA ALA A 55 -61.82 21.28 -13.91
C ALA A 55 -60.51 20.56 -13.52
N VAL A 56 -59.99 19.76 -14.46
CA VAL A 56 -58.66 19.12 -14.32
C VAL A 56 -57.57 20.17 -14.52
N THR A 57 -57.10 20.77 -13.43
CA THR A 57 -55.82 21.49 -13.41
C THR A 57 -54.70 20.47 -13.23
N THR A 58 -53.84 20.32 -14.24
CA THR A 58 -52.61 19.52 -14.12
C THR A 58 -51.74 20.09 -12.99
N PRO A 59 -51.19 19.27 -12.07
CA PRO A 59 -50.22 19.75 -11.10
C PRO A 59 -48.98 20.30 -11.84
N PRO A 60 -48.27 21.29 -11.27
CA PRO A 60 -47.03 21.76 -11.86
C PRO A 60 -46.04 20.60 -11.97
N VAL A 61 -45.36 20.49 -13.11
CA VAL A 61 -44.29 19.50 -13.28
C VAL A 61 -43.22 19.79 -12.24
N VAL A 62 -43.07 18.89 -11.27
CA VAL A 62 -41.95 18.91 -10.33
C VAL A 62 -40.70 18.53 -11.14
N VAL A 63 -40.06 19.55 -11.72
CA VAL A 63 -38.74 19.41 -12.34
C VAL A 63 -37.83 18.84 -11.26
N PRO A 64 -37.22 17.65 -11.46
CA PRO A 64 -36.28 17.12 -10.49
C PRO A 64 -35.17 18.14 -10.30
N THR A 65 -34.98 18.61 -9.06
CA THR A 65 -33.79 19.40 -8.73
C THR A 65 -32.57 18.58 -9.18
N PRO A 66 -31.66 19.13 -10.00
CA PRO A 66 -30.49 18.38 -10.42
C PRO A 66 -29.76 17.89 -9.16
N PRO A 67 -29.25 16.64 -9.15
CA PRO A 67 -28.63 16.07 -7.96
C PRO A 67 -27.56 17.03 -7.47
N VAL A 68 -27.64 17.41 -6.18
CA VAL A 68 -26.75 18.40 -5.59
C VAL A 68 -25.31 17.95 -5.84
N VAL A 69 -24.62 18.65 -6.74
CA VAL A 69 -23.23 18.38 -7.04
C VAL A 69 -22.44 18.81 -5.82
N VAL A 70 -22.18 17.85 -4.93
CA VAL A 70 -21.32 18.01 -3.77
C VAL A 70 -19.95 18.40 -4.29
N GLN A 71 -19.67 19.70 -4.28
CA GLN A 71 -18.36 20.26 -4.59
C GLN A 71 -17.34 19.52 -3.73
N PRO A 72 -16.34 18.83 -4.33
CA PRO A 72 -15.36 18.11 -3.54
C PRO A 72 -14.64 19.10 -2.65
N THR A 73 -14.67 18.88 -1.33
CA THR A 73 -14.09 19.76 -0.32
C THR A 73 -12.56 19.80 -0.34
N CYS A 74 -11.93 19.08 -1.28
CA CYS A 74 -10.49 18.93 -1.39
C CYS A 74 -10.04 18.76 -2.85
N LYS A 75 -8.73 18.87 -3.07
CA LYS A 75 -8.11 19.01 -4.38
C LYS A 75 -7.82 17.63 -5.03
N ARG A 76 -8.87 16.89 -5.40
CA ARG A 76 -8.76 15.55 -6.02
C ARG A 76 -7.76 15.52 -7.19
N ILE A 77 -6.68 14.74 -7.01
CA ILE A 77 -5.53 14.65 -7.93
C ILE A 77 -5.83 13.91 -9.23
N TRP A 78 -6.75 12.94 -9.20
CA TRP A 78 -7.12 12.11 -10.35
C TRP A 78 -8.12 12.77 -11.32
N GLN A 79 -8.53 14.02 -11.05
CA GLN A 79 -9.44 14.77 -11.92
C GLN A 79 -8.70 15.33 -13.15
N LYS A 80 -9.07 14.83 -14.34
CA LYS A 80 -8.51 15.21 -15.64
C LYS A 80 -8.80 16.68 -16.00
N GLY A 81 -8.00 17.24 -16.91
CA GLY A 81 -8.11 18.62 -17.40
C GLY A 81 -7.23 19.63 -16.65
N ARG A 82 -6.32 19.16 -15.80
CA ARG A 82 -5.48 20.00 -14.91
C ARG A 82 -4.01 20.04 -15.32
N SER A 83 -3.52 18.94 -15.87
CA SER A 83 -2.14 18.77 -16.34
C SER A 83 -2.15 17.76 -17.48
N SER A 84 -1.89 18.21 -18.71
CA SER A 84 -1.82 17.31 -19.87
C SER A 84 -0.64 16.31 -19.76
N TRP A 85 0.40 16.65 -19.00
CA TRP A 85 1.51 15.74 -18.69
C TRP A 85 1.07 14.61 -17.75
N PHE A 86 0.20 14.90 -16.77
CA PHE A 86 -0.39 13.90 -15.88
C PHE A 86 -1.47 13.08 -16.58
N ASP A 87 -2.41 13.75 -17.27
CA ASP A 87 -3.56 13.13 -17.94
C ASP A 87 -3.16 12.17 -19.08
N SER A 88 -1.95 12.32 -19.63
CA SER A 88 -1.38 11.40 -20.63
C SER A 88 -0.67 10.17 -20.04
N ARG A 89 -0.49 10.14 -18.71
CA ARG A 89 0.16 9.04 -17.96
C ARG A 89 -0.83 8.29 -17.06
N PHE A 90 -1.72 9.02 -16.39
CA PHE A 90 -2.68 8.49 -15.43
C PHE A 90 -3.77 7.64 -16.09
N ASP A 91 -3.90 6.39 -15.62
CA ASP A 91 -4.96 5.46 -16.02
C ASP A 91 -5.88 5.24 -14.81
N ASP A 92 -7.18 5.47 -14.98
CA ASP A 92 -8.20 5.29 -13.95
C ASP A 92 -8.66 3.82 -13.80
N ASN A 93 -8.22 2.93 -14.69
CA ASN A 93 -8.63 1.53 -14.75
C ASN A 93 -7.57 0.56 -14.22
N ILE A 94 -6.29 0.98 -14.20
CA ILE A 94 -5.20 0.17 -13.65
C ILE A 94 -5.37 0.01 -12.12
N ARG A 95 -5.10 -1.19 -11.62
CA ARG A 95 -5.41 -1.58 -10.23
C ARG A 95 -4.14 -1.83 -9.43
N PRO A 96 -3.81 -0.96 -8.44
CA PRO A 96 -2.59 -1.10 -7.64
C PRO A 96 -2.51 -2.37 -6.79
N VAL A 97 -3.66 -2.94 -6.40
CA VAL A 97 -3.76 -4.16 -5.60
C VAL A 97 -4.10 -5.37 -6.49
N TRP A 98 -3.44 -6.49 -6.23
CA TRP A 98 -3.71 -7.78 -6.86
C TRP A 98 -4.79 -8.53 -6.06
N SER A 99 -5.80 -9.03 -6.77
CA SER A 99 -7.10 -9.51 -6.27
C SER A 99 -7.60 -10.65 -7.16
N ARG A 100 -8.65 -11.39 -6.78
CA ARG A 100 -9.23 -12.40 -7.69
C ARG A 100 -9.82 -11.78 -8.97
N ALA A 101 -10.27 -10.53 -8.91
CA ALA A 101 -10.84 -9.81 -10.06
C ALA A 101 -9.81 -9.38 -11.13
N ASN A 102 -8.51 -9.41 -10.81
CA ASN A 102 -7.42 -9.07 -11.71
C ASN A 102 -6.24 -10.05 -11.57
N ILE A 103 -6.53 -11.31 -11.26
CA ILE A 103 -5.52 -12.35 -10.99
C ILE A 103 -4.65 -12.64 -12.22
N GLU A 104 -5.27 -12.67 -13.41
CA GLU A 104 -4.58 -12.85 -14.68
C GLU A 104 -3.78 -11.59 -15.08
N LEU A 105 -2.48 -11.76 -15.29
CA LEU A 105 -1.60 -10.69 -15.75
C LEU A 105 -1.57 -10.63 -17.29
N PRO A 106 -1.57 -9.42 -17.89
CA PRO A 106 -1.20 -9.25 -19.30
C PRO A 106 0.13 -9.95 -19.62
N ALA A 107 0.22 -10.62 -20.77
CA ALA A 107 1.35 -11.50 -21.07
C ALA A 107 2.71 -10.77 -21.12
N ASP A 108 2.71 -9.49 -21.53
CA ASP A 108 3.87 -8.61 -21.50
C ASP A 108 4.23 -8.17 -20.05
N ALA A 109 3.23 -7.91 -19.20
CA ALA A 109 3.41 -7.65 -17.77
C ALA A 109 4.00 -8.86 -17.03
N ARG A 110 3.46 -10.07 -17.26
CA ARG A 110 4.02 -11.31 -16.73
C ARG A 110 5.47 -11.52 -17.19
N LYS A 111 5.74 -11.41 -18.50
CA LYS A 111 7.08 -11.58 -19.07
C LYS A 111 8.10 -10.57 -18.51
N TRP A 112 7.71 -9.30 -18.38
CA TRP A 112 8.56 -8.26 -17.81
C TRP A 112 8.82 -8.51 -16.32
N TRP A 113 7.79 -8.86 -15.54
CA TRP A 113 7.88 -9.14 -14.10
C TRP A 113 8.85 -10.29 -13.79
N MET A 114 8.78 -11.40 -14.54
CA MET A 114 9.74 -12.51 -14.39
C MET A 114 11.20 -12.10 -14.66
N SER A 115 11.40 -11.11 -15.55
CA SER A 115 12.73 -10.64 -15.92
C SER A 115 13.39 -9.74 -14.86
N LEU A 116 12.64 -9.19 -13.89
CA LEU A 116 13.14 -8.23 -12.90
C LEU A 116 14.27 -8.79 -12.02
N GLN A 117 14.17 -10.05 -11.60
CA GLN A 117 15.19 -10.72 -10.80
C GLN A 117 15.65 -12.07 -11.42
N GLY A 118 15.36 -12.30 -12.71
CA GLY A 118 15.92 -13.40 -13.50
C GLY A 118 15.33 -14.78 -13.19
N HIS A 119 14.05 -14.84 -12.84
CA HIS A 119 13.38 -16.10 -12.52
C HIS A 119 12.87 -16.81 -13.78
N LYS A 120 12.70 -18.15 -13.68
CA LYS A 120 11.91 -18.90 -14.65
C LYS A 120 10.45 -18.45 -14.55
N ASP A 121 9.74 -18.48 -15.67
CA ASP A 121 8.29 -18.25 -15.67
C ASP A 121 7.59 -19.32 -14.82
N GLU A 122 6.72 -18.85 -13.94
CA GLU A 122 5.93 -19.62 -12.98
C GLU A 122 4.56 -18.97 -12.91
N ASP A 123 3.49 -19.76 -12.96
CA ASP A 123 2.14 -19.22 -12.80
C ASP A 123 1.95 -18.67 -11.37
N PRO A 124 1.67 -17.37 -11.19
CA PRO A 124 1.48 -16.80 -9.86
C PRO A 124 0.06 -17.00 -9.32
N ALA A 125 -0.93 -17.37 -10.14
CA ALA A 125 -2.32 -17.47 -9.69
C ALA A 125 -2.51 -18.50 -8.55
N PRO A 126 -1.88 -19.70 -8.57
CA PRO A 126 -1.89 -20.62 -7.42
C PRO A 126 -1.21 -20.04 -6.16
N LEU A 127 -0.19 -19.20 -6.31
CA LEU A 127 0.50 -18.56 -5.19
C LEU A 127 -0.36 -17.47 -4.55
N LEU A 128 -1.05 -16.67 -5.38
CA LEU A 128 -1.91 -15.58 -4.93
C LEU A 128 -3.20 -16.12 -4.28
N ASN A 129 -3.86 -17.10 -4.90
CA ASN A 129 -5.01 -17.80 -4.29
C ASN A 129 -4.63 -18.39 -2.93
N ALA A 130 -3.45 -19.02 -2.82
CA ALA A 130 -2.96 -19.53 -1.55
C ALA A 130 -2.63 -18.47 -0.48
N LEU A 131 -2.57 -17.18 -0.80
CA LEU A 131 -2.55 -16.08 0.17
C LEU A 131 -3.97 -15.70 0.60
N PHE A 132 -4.89 -15.57 -0.35
CA PHE A 132 -6.31 -15.29 -0.10
C PHE A 132 -6.95 -16.36 0.80
N ASP A 133 -6.68 -17.63 0.52
CA ASP A 133 -7.23 -18.77 1.25
C ASP A 133 -6.67 -18.90 2.69
N MET A 134 -5.65 -18.11 3.04
CA MET A 134 -5.16 -17.94 4.42
C MET A 134 -5.74 -16.69 5.12
N GLY A 135 -6.68 -15.99 4.49
CA GLY A 135 -7.38 -14.83 5.04
C GLY A 135 -6.89 -13.47 4.54
N ALA A 136 -5.98 -13.39 3.56
CA ALA A 136 -5.65 -12.11 2.93
C ALA A 136 -6.85 -11.60 2.10
N PRO A 137 -7.21 -10.30 2.17
CA PRO A 137 -8.24 -9.70 1.32
C PRO A 137 -8.03 -10.02 -0.18
N ASP A 138 -9.09 -10.50 -0.83
CA ASP A 138 -9.06 -10.99 -2.20
C ASP A 138 -9.72 -10.04 -3.22
N VAL A 139 -10.01 -8.82 -2.75
CA VAL A 139 -10.58 -7.67 -3.47
C VAL A 139 -9.65 -6.46 -3.35
N ASP A 140 -9.58 -5.63 -4.39
CA ASP A 140 -8.94 -4.30 -4.31
C ASP A 140 -9.85 -3.35 -3.50
N PRO A 141 -9.45 -2.86 -2.31
CA PRO A 141 -10.30 -1.97 -1.51
C PRO A 141 -10.47 -0.57 -2.12
N TRP A 142 -9.72 -0.24 -3.18
CA TRP A 142 -9.88 0.97 -3.99
C TRP A 142 -10.45 0.68 -5.39
N ALA A 143 -11.08 -0.49 -5.58
CA ALA A 143 -11.83 -0.83 -6.79
C ALA A 143 -12.86 0.26 -7.18
N SER A 144 -13.51 0.86 -6.19
CA SER A 144 -14.35 2.05 -6.31
C SER A 144 -13.85 3.18 -5.42
N ARG A 145 -13.89 4.43 -5.90
CA ARG A 145 -13.57 5.62 -5.09
C ARG A 145 -14.78 6.03 -4.27
N ASN A 146 -14.60 6.31 -2.97
CA ASN A 146 -15.63 7.00 -2.19
C ASN A 146 -15.64 8.49 -2.55
N LEU A 147 -16.71 8.96 -3.19
CA LEU A 147 -16.83 10.35 -3.65
C LEU A 147 -17.47 11.30 -2.62
N THR A 148 -17.90 10.81 -1.44
CA THR A 148 -18.55 11.66 -0.41
C THR A 148 -17.58 12.37 0.53
N GLY A 149 -16.34 11.90 0.63
CA GLY A 149 -15.29 12.49 1.47
C GLY A 149 -14.09 12.98 0.67
N CYS A 150 -12.97 13.17 1.38
CA CYS A 150 -11.66 13.31 0.78
C CYS A 150 -10.70 12.31 1.43
N LEU A 151 -10.00 11.49 0.65
CA LEU A 151 -8.99 10.58 1.17
C LEU A 151 -7.60 11.22 1.11
N ARG A 152 -7.13 11.76 2.23
CA ARG A 152 -5.84 12.46 2.33
C ARG A 152 -4.76 11.50 2.80
N CYS A 153 -3.65 11.44 2.07
CA CYS A 153 -2.57 10.49 2.31
C CYS A 153 -1.21 11.15 2.57
N ALA A 154 -0.52 10.70 3.62
CA ALA A 154 0.90 11.00 3.85
C ALA A 154 1.78 9.83 3.41
N VAL A 155 2.71 10.08 2.49
CA VAL A 155 3.76 9.12 2.11
C VAL A 155 5.05 9.49 2.82
N VAL A 156 5.48 8.65 3.77
CA VAL A 156 6.67 8.89 4.59
C VAL A 156 7.81 7.99 4.12
N GLY A 157 8.71 8.58 3.35
CA GLY A 157 9.99 8.01 2.94
C GLY A 157 11.03 8.08 4.06
N ASN A 158 12.24 7.61 3.74
CA ASN A 158 13.21 7.21 4.75
C ASN A 158 14.34 8.22 5.00
N SER A 159 14.37 9.35 4.29
CA SER A 159 15.50 10.29 4.29
C SER A 159 15.79 10.93 5.65
N GLY A 160 17.08 11.12 5.93
CA GLY A 160 17.59 11.85 7.07
C GLY A 160 17.20 13.33 7.16
N ASN A 161 16.55 13.90 6.14
CA ASN A 161 15.95 15.23 6.20
C ASN A 161 14.72 15.32 7.13
N LEU A 162 14.13 14.19 7.51
CA LEU A 162 13.08 14.13 8.54
C LEU A 162 13.60 14.46 9.95
N ARG A 163 14.89 14.28 10.23
CA ARG A 163 15.44 14.52 11.57
C ARG A 163 15.29 15.98 11.96
N GLN A 164 14.75 16.22 13.16
CA GLN A 164 14.42 17.54 13.72
C GLN A 164 13.47 18.36 12.81
N ALA A 165 12.70 17.71 11.93
CA ALA A 165 11.68 18.36 11.11
C ALA A 165 10.38 18.58 11.90
N ASN A 166 10.11 17.76 12.92
CA ASN A 166 8.92 17.83 13.79
C ASN A 166 7.58 17.61 13.07
N TYR A 167 7.56 16.89 11.93
CA TYR A 167 6.34 16.65 11.15
C TYR A 167 5.37 15.63 11.78
N GLY A 168 5.66 15.08 12.96
CA GLY A 168 4.94 13.93 13.49
C GLY A 168 3.44 14.15 13.68
N GLU A 169 3.05 15.27 14.31
CA GLU A 169 1.64 15.64 14.51
C GLU A 169 0.91 15.93 13.18
N GLU A 170 1.61 16.45 12.18
CA GLU A 170 1.03 16.69 10.84
C GLU A 170 0.79 15.37 10.11
N ILE A 171 1.79 14.48 10.08
CA ILE A 171 1.71 13.14 9.48
C ILE A 171 0.63 12.30 10.17
N ASP A 172 0.56 12.33 11.50
CA ASP A 172 -0.45 11.62 12.28
C ASP A 172 -1.87 12.20 12.11
N GLY A 173 -2.03 13.33 11.40
CA GLY A 173 -3.31 13.93 11.04
C GLY A 173 -3.93 13.45 9.72
N TYR A 174 -3.28 12.55 8.97
CA TYR A 174 -3.79 12.04 7.68
C TYR A 174 -4.70 10.81 7.84
N ASP A 175 -5.60 10.59 6.88
CA ASP A 175 -6.49 9.42 6.85
C ASP A 175 -5.67 8.14 6.67
N LEU A 176 -4.78 8.15 5.67
CA LEU A 176 -3.84 7.07 5.38
C LEU A 176 -2.40 7.55 5.50
N ILE A 177 -1.56 6.72 6.13
CA ILE A 177 -0.14 6.98 6.34
C ILE A 177 0.62 5.78 5.80
N PHE A 178 1.40 6.00 4.76
CA PHE A 178 2.14 4.99 4.02
C PHE A 178 3.63 5.06 4.38
N ARG A 179 4.17 3.97 4.93
CA ARG A 179 5.59 3.81 5.29
C ARG A 179 6.20 2.65 4.51
N MET A 180 7.53 2.52 4.52
CA MET A 180 8.22 1.53 3.69
C MET A 180 9.54 1.01 4.25
N ASN A 181 9.96 -0.18 3.79
CA ASN A 181 11.21 -0.83 4.17
C ASN A 181 11.30 -1.05 5.71
N ASP A 182 12.50 -1.04 6.28
CA ASP A 182 12.77 -1.22 7.71
C ASP A 182 12.56 0.04 8.59
N ALA A 183 11.82 1.03 8.09
CA ALA A 183 11.64 2.34 8.73
C ALA A 183 10.89 2.26 10.10
N PRO A 184 11.53 2.67 11.22
CA PRO A 184 10.91 2.66 12.54
C PRO A 184 10.23 3.99 12.86
N THR A 185 9.03 3.96 13.44
CA THR A 185 8.44 5.13 14.11
C THR A 185 8.98 5.32 15.52
N LYS A 186 9.26 4.22 16.24
CA LYS A 186 9.65 4.24 17.65
C LYS A 186 10.97 4.98 17.89
N GLY A 187 10.94 5.98 18.76
CA GLY A 187 12.07 6.89 19.04
C GLY A 187 12.24 8.02 18.02
N TRP A 188 11.35 8.14 17.05
CA TRP A 188 11.32 9.16 15.99
C TRP A 188 9.95 9.82 15.84
N GLU A 189 9.00 9.52 16.73
CA GLU A 189 7.57 9.85 16.62
C GLU A 189 7.34 11.35 16.41
N LYS A 190 8.14 12.21 17.07
CA LYS A 190 8.07 13.67 16.91
C LYS A 190 8.36 14.12 15.47
N ASP A 191 9.28 13.44 14.79
CA ASP A 191 9.76 13.81 13.45
C ASP A 191 8.96 13.13 12.33
N VAL A 192 8.51 11.88 12.56
CA VAL A 192 7.93 11.02 11.50
C VAL A 192 6.51 10.54 11.78
N GLY A 193 5.95 10.82 12.95
CA GLY A 193 4.65 10.35 13.41
C GLY A 193 4.70 8.97 14.05
N HIS A 194 3.71 8.64 14.87
CA HIS A 194 3.56 7.33 15.53
C HIS A 194 2.60 6.39 14.77
N ARG A 195 1.61 6.93 14.05
CA ARG A 195 0.61 6.15 13.32
C ARG A 195 1.20 5.58 12.02
N THR A 196 0.68 4.44 11.60
CA THR A 196 0.90 3.85 10.27
C THR A 196 -0.42 3.20 9.85
N THR A 197 -0.81 3.28 8.58
CA THR A 197 -1.99 2.52 8.09
C THR A 197 -1.58 1.42 7.13
N HIS A 198 -0.60 1.69 6.26
CA HIS A 198 -0.06 0.72 5.32
C HIS A 198 1.48 0.78 5.33
N HIS A 199 2.13 -0.37 5.36
CA HIS A 199 3.59 -0.47 5.34
C HIS A 199 4.03 -1.37 4.19
N PHE A 200 4.80 -0.79 3.27
CA PHE A 200 5.22 -1.43 2.03
C PHE A 200 6.58 -2.11 2.21
N MET A 201 6.64 -3.44 2.07
CA MET A 201 7.87 -4.20 2.27
C MET A 201 8.03 -5.33 1.25
N TYR A 202 9.25 -5.85 1.17
CA TYR A 202 9.66 -7.03 0.42
C TYR A 202 10.56 -7.89 1.32
N PRO A 203 10.78 -9.19 1.05
CA PRO A 203 11.41 -10.12 1.99
C PRO A 203 12.76 -9.64 2.56
N GLU A 204 13.56 -9.00 1.72
CA GLU A 204 14.90 -8.49 2.04
C GLU A 204 14.90 -7.19 2.87
N SER A 205 13.74 -6.59 3.15
CA SER A 205 13.59 -5.38 3.97
C SER A 205 12.43 -5.47 4.97
N ALA A 206 11.90 -6.68 5.22
CA ALA A 206 10.73 -6.87 6.07
C ALA A 206 11.01 -6.69 7.57
N THR A 207 10.13 -5.94 8.24
CA THR A 207 10.07 -5.84 9.70
C THR A 207 8.82 -6.53 10.27
N ASP A 208 8.67 -6.54 11.60
CA ASP A 208 7.44 -6.94 12.29
C ASP A 208 6.51 -5.72 12.37
N LEU A 209 5.20 -5.93 12.15
CA LEU A 209 4.18 -4.88 12.13
C LEU A 209 3.14 -5.07 13.25
N PRO A 210 2.54 -3.98 13.76
CA PRO A 210 1.34 -4.04 14.60
C PRO A 210 0.14 -4.66 13.88
N ASP A 211 -0.78 -5.28 14.62
CA ASP A 211 -1.93 -6.01 14.06
C ASP A 211 -2.98 -5.11 13.38
N ASP A 212 -2.92 -3.80 13.59
CA ASP A 212 -3.76 -2.81 12.94
C ASP A 212 -3.18 -2.25 11.62
N VAL A 213 -1.90 -2.48 11.33
CA VAL A 213 -1.22 -2.01 10.11
C VAL A 213 -1.37 -2.99 8.96
N SER A 214 -1.72 -2.49 7.77
CA SER A 214 -1.75 -3.29 6.55
C SER A 214 -0.35 -3.52 5.99
N PHE A 215 0.02 -4.78 5.74
CA PHE A 215 1.25 -5.12 5.04
C PHE A 215 0.98 -5.14 3.53
N VAL A 216 1.54 -4.19 2.79
CA VAL A 216 1.55 -4.22 1.32
C VAL A 216 2.84 -4.87 0.82
N LEU A 217 2.72 -6.03 0.16
CA LEU A 217 3.86 -6.75 -0.40
C LEU A 217 4.29 -6.15 -1.74
N LEU A 218 5.55 -5.75 -1.82
CA LEU A 218 6.24 -5.45 -3.07
C LEU A 218 6.92 -6.73 -3.59
N ASN A 219 6.17 -7.53 -4.36
CA ASN A 219 6.67 -8.75 -4.98
C ASN A 219 7.42 -8.46 -6.28
N PHE A 220 8.75 -8.43 -6.22
CA PHE A 220 9.65 -8.32 -7.38
C PHE A 220 9.91 -9.66 -8.08
N LYS A 221 9.48 -10.78 -7.47
CA LYS A 221 9.63 -12.16 -7.97
C LYS A 221 8.57 -13.10 -7.37
N PRO A 222 8.23 -14.25 -8.01
CA PRO A 222 7.31 -15.25 -7.44
C PRO A 222 7.75 -15.79 -6.06
N LEU A 223 9.06 -15.77 -5.78
CA LEU A 223 9.61 -16.15 -4.47
C LEU A 223 9.13 -15.23 -3.33
N ASP A 224 8.73 -13.99 -3.61
CA ASP A 224 8.25 -13.05 -2.58
C ASP A 224 6.83 -13.42 -2.09
N LEU A 225 5.98 -13.91 -3.01
CA LEU A 225 4.66 -14.48 -2.67
C LEU A 225 4.82 -15.75 -1.81
N LYS A 226 5.76 -16.62 -2.19
CA LYS A 226 6.12 -17.83 -1.42
C LYS A 226 6.66 -17.46 -0.05
N TRP A 227 7.57 -16.49 0.03
CA TRP A 227 8.10 -16.00 1.30
C TRP A 227 6.97 -15.48 2.19
N MET A 228 6.10 -14.60 1.68
CA MET A 228 4.94 -14.07 2.41
C MET A 228 4.08 -15.19 2.99
N LYS A 229 3.81 -16.25 2.22
CA LYS A 229 3.08 -17.42 2.72
C LYS A 229 3.81 -18.09 3.89
N THR A 230 5.10 -18.39 3.71
CA THR A 230 5.90 -19.11 4.72
C THR A 230 6.15 -18.28 5.99
N SER A 231 6.39 -16.97 5.87
CA SER A 231 6.74 -16.10 6.99
C SER A 231 5.60 -15.87 7.99
N LEU A 232 4.38 -16.23 7.59
CA LEU A 232 3.15 -16.19 8.38
C LEU A 232 2.63 -17.59 8.76
N THR A 233 3.37 -18.67 8.47
CA THR A 233 2.94 -20.07 8.70
C THR A 233 4.04 -20.93 9.31
N ASP A 234 4.99 -21.44 8.52
CA ASP A 234 6.04 -22.40 8.93
C ASP A 234 7.41 -21.73 9.18
N GLY A 235 7.70 -20.65 8.47
CA GLY A 235 8.97 -19.93 8.46
C GLY A 235 10.08 -20.54 7.61
N SER A 236 9.74 -21.39 6.64
CA SER A 236 10.71 -22.20 5.89
C SER A 236 11.65 -21.38 4.98
N ILE A 237 11.20 -20.26 4.41
CA ILE A 237 12.04 -19.41 3.54
C ILE A 237 12.81 -18.38 4.39
N THR A 238 14.06 -18.73 4.71
CA THR A 238 15.00 -17.88 5.47
C THR A 238 16.04 -17.16 4.58
N ARG A 239 16.03 -17.41 3.27
CA ARG A 239 16.98 -16.82 2.31
C ARG A 239 16.37 -16.64 0.92
N THR A 240 16.67 -15.51 0.27
CA THR A 240 16.50 -15.27 -1.16
C THR A 240 17.90 -15.23 -1.82
N TRP A 241 18.32 -14.11 -2.41
CA TRP A 241 19.73 -13.84 -2.69
C TRP A 241 20.51 -13.52 -1.41
N THR A 242 19.85 -12.84 -0.45
CA THR A 242 20.36 -12.54 0.89
C THR A 242 19.54 -13.26 1.98
N ARG A 243 19.96 -13.18 3.24
CA ARG A 243 19.18 -13.70 4.39
C ARG A 243 17.96 -12.81 4.61
N VAL A 244 16.79 -13.43 4.79
CA VAL A 244 15.51 -12.74 5.07
C VAL A 244 14.96 -13.16 6.42
N LYS A 245 13.98 -12.44 6.96
CA LYS A 245 13.24 -12.89 8.15
C LYS A 245 12.50 -14.17 7.81
N GLY A 246 12.79 -15.27 8.51
CA GLY A 246 12.07 -16.53 8.35
C GLY A 246 10.60 -16.40 8.75
N ARG A 247 10.30 -15.65 9.81
CA ARG A 247 8.94 -15.33 10.28
C ARG A 247 8.80 -13.84 10.54
N ILE A 248 7.59 -13.32 10.41
CA ILE A 248 7.21 -11.97 10.83
C ILE A 248 5.91 -12.00 11.64
N LYS A 249 5.67 -10.97 12.45
CA LYS A 249 4.33 -10.59 12.92
C LYS A 249 3.71 -9.62 11.91
N ALA A 250 2.55 -9.98 11.37
CA ALA A 250 1.65 -9.11 10.63
C ALA A 250 0.26 -9.75 10.61
N ASN A 251 -0.79 -8.95 10.59
CA ASN A 251 -2.17 -9.46 10.58
C ASN A 251 -2.54 -9.99 9.18
N LYS A 252 -2.94 -11.27 9.10
CA LYS A 252 -3.30 -11.94 7.85
C LYS A 252 -4.44 -11.25 7.11
N THR A 253 -5.43 -10.71 7.84
CA THR A 253 -6.59 -10.03 7.24
C THR A 253 -6.30 -8.61 6.75
N LYS A 254 -5.05 -8.15 6.83
CA LYS A 254 -4.58 -6.85 6.33
C LYS A 254 -3.39 -6.96 5.36
N ILE A 255 -3.24 -8.11 4.69
CA ILE A 255 -2.23 -8.29 3.65
C ILE A 255 -2.78 -7.84 2.31
N LEU A 256 -2.07 -6.93 1.65
CA LEU A 256 -2.31 -6.55 0.26
C LEU A 256 -1.09 -6.93 -0.58
N VAL A 257 -1.30 -7.24 -1.85
CA VAL A 257 -0.20 -7.57 -2.79
C VAL A 257 -0.17 -6.51 -3.89
N TYR A 258 0.99 -5.91 -4.14
CA TYR A 258 1.16 -4.88 -5.15
C TYR A 258 1.14 -5.52 -6.55
N ASN A 259 0.24 -5.07 -7.42
CA ASN A 259 -0.03 -5.74 -8.69
C ASN A 259 1.18 -5.66 -9.67
N PRO A 260 1.72 -6.77 -10.19
CA PRO A 260 2.75 -6.77 -11.25
C PRO A 260 2.37 -6.00 -12.51
N ALA A 261 1.08 -5.94 -12.88
CA ALA A 261 0.61 -5.08 -13.96
C ALA A 261 0.77 -3.58 -13.62
N PHE A 262 0.54 -3.21 -12.35
CA PHE A 262 0.77 -1.84 -11.87
C PHE A 262 2.26 -1.51 -11.74
N PHE A 263 3.12 -2.46 -11.33
CA PHE A 263 4.58 -2.31 -11.41
C PHE A 263 5.04 -1.98 -12.85
N LYS A 264 4.56 -2.72 -13.86
CA LYS A 264 4.91 -2.46 -15.27
C LYS A 264 4.34 -1.13 -15.75
N TYR A 265 3.08 -0.82 -15.41
CA TYR A 265 2.47 0.47 -15.72
C TYR A 265 3.28 1.64 -15.13
N VAL A 266 3.76 1.53 -13.89
CA VAL A 266 4.70 2.50 -13.28
C VAL A 266 5.99 2.62 -14.10
N ASN A 267 6.61 1.49 -14.44
CA ASN A 267 7.83 1.45 -15.24
C ASN A 267 7.68 2.13 -16.62
N ASP A 268 6.56 1.90 -17.29
CA ASP A 268 6.33 2.28 -18.68
C ASP A 268 5.73 3.68 -18.84
N LYS A 269 4.89 4.13 -17.90
CA LYS A 269 4.17 5.42 -17.98
C LYS A 269 4.78 6.52 -17.12
N TRP A 270 5.50 6.18 -16.05
CA TRP A 270 5.96 7.16 -15.06
C TRP A 270 7.47 7.27 -14.98
N THR A 271 8.21 6.15 -14.93
CA THR A 271 9.68 6.18 -15.01
C THR A 271 10.23 6.01 -16.43
N GLU A 272 9.37 5.83 -17.44
CA GLU A 272 9.75 5.82 -18.87
C GLU A 272 10.93 4.87 -19.17
N HIS A 273 10.91 3.68 -18.53
CA HIS A 273 11.95 2.66 -18.56
C HIS A 273 13.36 3.09 -18.06
N HIS A 274 13.48 4.17 -17.29
CA HIS A 274 14.74 4.58 -16.65
C HIS A 274 15.05 3.70 -15.43
N GLY A 275 16.19 3.02 -15.46
CA GLY A 275 16.53 1.93 -14.54
C GLY A 275 15.95 0.58 -14.99
N ARG A 276 16.18 -0.47 -14.20
CA ARG A 276 15.64 -1.83 -14.48
C ARG A 276 14.20 -1.98 -14.00
N TYR A 277 13.87 -1.31 -12.90
CA TYR A 277 12.53 -1.12 -12.34
C TYR A 277 12.60 0.04 -11.33
N SER A 278 11.46 0.64 -10.98
CA SER A 278 11.40 1.79 -10.07
C SER A 278 11.67 1.41 -8.61
N SER A 279 12.15 2.36 -7.81
CA SER A 279 12.41 2.17 -6.37
C SER A 279 11.11 2.07 -5.55
N THR A 280 11.20 1.48 -4.36
CA THR A 280 10.11 1.47 -3.38
C THR A 280 9.54 2.87 -3.16
N GLY A 281 10.39 3.90 -3.12
CA GLY A 281 9.94 5.28 -2.90
C GLY A 281 8.99 5.77 -3.97
N SER A 282 9.34 5.56 -5.24
CA SER A 282 8.48 5.93 -6.38
C SER A 282 7.23 5.05 -6.49
N LEU A 283 7.37 3.75 -6.21
CA LEU A 283 6.24 2.80 -6.22
C LEU A 283 5.16 3.16 -5.19
N VAL A 284 5.53 3.60 -3.98
CA VAL A 284 4.57 4.01 -2.93
C VAL A 284 3.91 5.36 -3.26
N ILE A 285 4.66 6.33 -3.81
CA ILE A 285 4.07 7.60 -4.24
C ILE A 285 3.06 7.39 -5.36
N LEU A 286 3.42 6.59 -6.38
CA LEU A 286 2.51 6.34 -7.50
C LEU A 286 1.31 5.49 -7.09
N PHE A 287 1.46 4.57 -6.13
CA PHE A 287 0.32 3.92 -5.47
C PHE A 287 -0.60 4.94 -4.79
N ALA A 288 -0.05 5.88 -3.99
CA ALA A 288 -0.81 6.93 -3.34
C ALA A 288 -1.56 7.82 -4.35
N VAL A 289 -0.91 8.22 -5.44
CA VAL A 289 -1.51 8.99 -6.53
C VAL A 289 -2.71 8.27 -7.18
N HIS A 290 -2.73 6.93 -7.17
CA HIS A 290 -3.85 6.16 -7.70
C HIS A 290 -4.96 5.88 -6.67
N VAL A 291 -4.65 5.70 -5.38
CA VAL A 291 -5.67 5.35 -4.37
C VAL A 291 -6.27 6.54 -3.63
N CYS A 292 -5.56 7.68 -3.54
CA CYS A 292 -5.94 8.83 -2.71
C CYS A 292 -6.62 9.97 -3.51
N ASP A 293 -7.16 10.95 -2.78
CA ASP A 293 -7.62 12.23 -3.34
C ASP A 293 -6.55 13.33 -3.22
N GLU A 294 -5.80 13.37 -2.11
CA GLU A 294 -4.67 14.28 -1.89
C GLU A 294 -3.45 13.49 -1.37
N VAL A 295 -2.24 13.90 -1.78
CA VAL A 295 -0.98 13.22 -1.40
C VAL A 295 0.09 14.24 -1.00
N ASP A 296 0.49 14.17 0.27
CA ASP A 296 1.66 14.86 0.82
C ASP A 296 2.81 13.87 1.01
N VAL A 297 4.04 14.30 0.71
CA VAL A 297 5.23 13.45 0.66
C VAL A 297 6.30 13.98 1.59
N TYR A 298 6.73 13.17 2.54
CA TYR A 298 7.72 13.50 3.57
C TYR A 298 8.92 12.55 3.46
N GLY A 299 10.15 13.00 3.72
CA GLY A 299 11.30 12.08 3.80
C GLY A 299 11.87 11.60 2.47
N TYR A 300 11.75 12.38 1.41
CA TYR A 300 12.34 12.12 0.09
C TYR A 300 13.47 13.09 -0.22
N GLY A 301 14.42 12.67 -1.08
CA GLY A 301 15.61 13.46 -1.42
C GLY A 301 16.70 13.41 -0.34
N ALA A 302 17.70 14.29 -0.46
CA ALA A 302 18.85 14.37 0.45
C ALA A 302 18.57 15.27 1.69
N ASP A 303 19.48 15.28 2.66
CA ASP A 303 19.49 16.28 3.74
C ASP A 303 20.16 17.61 3.34
N LYS A 304 20.18 18.60 4.24
CA LYS A 304 20.79 19.93 4.04
C LYS A 304 22.29 19.94 3.72
N LEU A 305 22.97 18.81 3.87
CA LEU A 305 24.38 18.64 3.51
C LEU A 305 24.54 17.83 2.21
N GLY A 306 23.44 17.36 1.62
CA GLY A 306 23.44 16.48 0.45
C GLY A 306 23.58 14.98 0.78
N ASN A 307 23.46 14.58 2.06
CA ASN A 307 23.63 13.17 2.44
C ASN A 307 22.41 12.33 2.07
N TRP A 308 22.68 11.05 1.79
CA TRP A 308 21.69 10.02 1.48
C TRP A 308 21.69 8.94 2.56
N ASN A 309 21.29 9.34 3.77
CA ASN A 309 21.23 8.50 4.97
C ASN A 309 19.77 8.28 5.37
N HIS A 310 19.46 7.17 6.04
CA HIS A 310 18.14 6.99 6.66
C HIS A 310 18.02 7.82 7.96
N TYR A 311 16.83 8.32 8.31
CA TYR A 311 16.66 9.15 9.52
C TYR A 311 17.11 8.43 10.80
N TRP A 312 16.81 7.14 10.92
CA TRP A 312 17.22 6.30 12.05
C TRP A 312 18.71 5.88 12.04
N THR A 313 19.50 6.34 11.07
CA THR A 313 20.93 5.99 10.95
C THR A 313 21.85 7.21 11.08
N THR A 314 22.77 7.18 12.05
CA THR A 314 23.76 8.24 12.27
C THR A 314 24.98 8.13 11.37
N HIS A 315 25.27 6.94 10.85
CA HIS A 315 26.42 6.69 9.98
C HIS A 315 26.07 7.01 8.52
N TYR A 316 27.02 7.59 7.79
CA TYR A 316 26.87 7.82 6.35
C TYR A 316 26.91 6.48 5.61
N SER A 317 25.77 6.03 5.10
CA SER A 317 25.64 4.77 4.36
C SER A 317 26.19 4.83 2.93
N GLY A 318 26.59 6.03 2.48
CA GLY A 318 26.81 6.31 1.07
C GLY A 318 25.51 6.36 0.28
N ALA A 319 25.56 6.97 -0.89
CA ALA A 319 24.46 6.96 -1.86
C ALA A 319 24.37 5.60 -2.59
N ALA A 320 24.55 4.48 -1.87
CA ALA A 320 24.81 3.16 -2.44
C ALA A 320 23.71 2.66 -3.40
N HIS A 321 22.45 3.05 -3.17
CA HIS A 321 21.34 2.77 -4.08
C HIS A 321 21.57 3.39 -5.48
N ARG A 322 22.08 4.64 -5.54
CA ARG A 322 22.43 5.35 -6.78
C ARG A 322 23.56 4.64 -7.55
N SER A 323 24.41 3.87 -6.85
CA SER A 323 25.56 3.15 -7.43
C SER A 323 25.22 1.80 -8.06
N THR A 324 24.00 1.27 -7.88
CA THR A 324 23.65 -0.09 -8.34
C THR A 324 23.15 -0.17 -9.78
N GLY A 325 22.67 0.94 -10.36
CA GLY A 325 22.00 0.96 -11.67
C GLY A 325 20.65 0.23 -11.74
N VAL A 326 20.13 -0.29 -10.61
CA VAL A 326 18.82 -0.98 -10.57
C VAL A 326 17.66 0.00 -10.73
N HIS A 327 17.79 1.19 -10.14
CA HIS A 327 16.82 2.29 -10.20
C HIS A 327 17.52 3.55 -10.72
N ASP A 328 16.87 4.34 -11.58
CA ASP A 328 17.37 5.67 -11.92
C ASP A 328 16.93 6.69 -10.86
N SER A 329 17.76 6.81 -9.82
CA SER A 329 17.55 7.72 -8.70
C SER A 329 17.56 9.22 -9.05
N GLU A 330 17.90 9.59 -10.29
CA GLU A 330 17.91 10.98 -10.75
C GLU A 330 16.69 11.26 -11.64
N PHE A 331 16.31 10.32 -12.53
CA PHE A 331 15.01 10.38 -13.19
C PHE A 331 13.85 10.33 -12.18
N GLU A 332 13.93 9.46 -11.16
CA GLU A 332 12.92 9.42 -10.09
C GLU A 332 12.84 10.74 -9.31
N ARG A 333 13.96 11.46 -9.14
CA ARG A 333 13.98 12.80 -8.53
C ARG A 333 13.31 13.83 -9.44
N VAL A 334 13.59 13.81 -10.75
CA VAL A 334 12.97 14.71 -11.73
C VAL A 334 11.46 14.45 -11.84
N LEU A 335 11.04 13.18 -11.86
CA LEU A 335 9.63 12.77 -11.82
C LEU A 335 8.92 13.30 -10.56
N LEU A 336 9.58 13.20 -9.40
CA LEU A 336 9.04 13.69 -8.13
C LEU A 336 8.82 15.21 -8.14
N GLU A 337 9.80 15.99 -8.61
CA GLU A 337 9.64 17.45 -8.76
C GLU A 337 8.63 17.82 -9.86
N LYS A 338 8.46 16.98 -10.89
CA LYS A 338 7.44 17.14 -11.92
C LYS A 338 6.03 16.94 -11.36
N LEU A 339 5.80 15.89 -10.57
CA LEU A 339 4.55 15.67 -9.85
C LEU A 339 4.21 16.86 -8.93
N GLN A 340 5.20 17.47 -8.27
CA GLN A 340 4.99 18.66 -7.44
C GLN A 340 4.66 19.92 -8.27
N SER A 341 5.41 20.18 -9.35
CA SER A 341 5.21 21.39 -10.17
C SER A 341 3.91 21.36 -10.98
N GLU A 342 3.42 20.18 -11.35
CA GLU A 342 2.07 19.96 -11.89
C GLU A 342 0.98 19.96 -10.79
N GLY A 343 1.38 20.11 -9.52
CA GLY A 343 0.47 20.20 -8.38
C GLY A 343 -0.26 18.89 -8.04
N ILE A 344 0.29 17.73 -8.43
CA ILE A 344 -0.27 16.40 -8.15
C ILE A 344 0.07 15.95 -6.72
N ILE A 345 1.24 16.35 -6.20
CA ILE A 345 1.68 16.08 -4.83
C ILE A 345 2.22 17.36 -4.17
N LYS A 346 2.35 17.36 -2.84
CA LYS A 346 3.06 18.38 -2.06
C LYS A 346 4.27 17.74 -1.36
N ILE A 347 5.48 18.28 -1.55
CA ILE A 347 6.71 17.71 -0.97
C ILE A 347 7.17 18.53 0.24
N HIS A 348 7.21 17.86 1.38
CA HIS A 348 7.79 18.35 2.63
C HIS A 348 9.27 18.05 2.68
N ARG A 349 10.07 19.08 2.39
CA ARG A 349 11.53 18.97 2.31
C ARG A 349 12.21 18.79 3.68
N GLY A 350 11.54 19.07 4.80
CA GLY A 350 12.14 18.98 6.13
C GLY A 350 13.44 19.78 6.23
N ASN A 351 14.46 19.19 6.85
CA ASN A 351 15.81 19.74 6.93
C ASN A 351 16.68 19.36 5.70
N ALA A 352 16.13 19.44 4.48
CA ALA A 352 16.87 19.25 3.22
C ALA A 352 17.61 20.51 2.75
N ALA A 353 18.39 20.38 1.69
CA ALA A 353 19.08 21.50 1.06
C ALA A 353 18.15 22.23 0.09
N ASN A 354 18.09 23.56 0.18
CA ASN A 354 17.59 24.39 -0.92
C ASN A 354 18.66 24.43 -2.02
N LYS A 355 18.47 23.63 -3.06
CA LYS A 355 19.26 23.60 -4.31
C LYS A 355 18.33 23.32 -5.48
#